data_AF-A0A7L2I7I6-F1
#
_entry.id   AF-A0A7L2I7I6-F1
#
_cell.length_a   1.000
_cell.length_b   1.000
_cell.length_c   1.000
_cell.angle_alpha   90.00
_cell.angle_beta   90.00
_cell.angle_gamma   90.00
#
_symmetry.space_group_name_H-M   'P 1'
#
loop_
_entity.id
_entity.type
_entity.pdbx_description
1 polymer ?
#
loop_
_entity_poly.entity_id
_entity_poly.type
_entity_poly.pdbx_seq_one_letter_code
_entity_poly.pdbx_strand_id
1 'polypeptide(L)'
;YLLQVETGDLGDVYKIRVSCDDVPGFQGWHLKSFHLEELQTKQELNFDCYCWFALNGEDKELVKEFPAVNEGQKTLPVYKYLVSVHIGDCWGAETFANVYINLYGRRGDTGVRKLQTSLAGGRRFQRNKVESFLVEAVSLSHLQKVVIGHDGEGYGAGMYLKMVTVKESQDSDKEWVFPLWNWLDTHLGLCETVCEIGTV
;
A
#
# COMPACT_ATOMS: atom_id res chain seq x y z
N TYR A 1 7.59 18.32 17.12
CA TYR A 1 6.85 17.76 18.26
C TYR A 1 7.67 16.62 18.83
N LEU A 2 7.67 16.44 20.16
CA LEU A 2 8.28 15.28 20.81
C LEU A 2 7.15 14.33 21.19
N LEU A 3 7.22 13.09 20.72
CA LEU A 3 6.29 12.03 21.08
C LEU A 3 7.10 10.92 21.77
N GLN A 4 6.69 10.54 22.97
CA GLN A 4 7.25 9.39 23.67
C GLN A 4 6.22 8.26 23.61
N VAL A 5 6.67 7.08 23.20
CA VAL A 5 5.84 5.88 23.08
C VAL A 5 6.52 4.78 23.89
N GLU A 6 5.75 4.11 24.74
CA GLU A 6 6.20 2.90 25.44
C GLU A 6 5.85 1.68 24.61
N THR A 7 6.86 0.89 24.26
CA THR A 7 6.71 -0.35 23.47
C THR A 7 7.47 -1.49 24.14
N GLY A 8 7.21 -2.72 23.70
CA GLY A 8 8.14 -3.83 23.95
C GLY A 8 9.43 -3.68 23.13
N ASP A 9 10.25 -4.73 23.12
CA ASP A 9 11.41 -4.83 22.23
C ASP A 9 10.95 -4.77 20.76
N LEU A 10 11.49 -3.79 20.01
CA LEU A 10 11.20 -3.56 18.61
C LEU A 10 12.14 -4.34 17.67
N GLY A 11 13.22 -4.92 18.21
CA GLY A 11 14.32 -5.45 17.42
C GLY A 11 14.98 -4.38 16.54
N ASP A 12 15.55 -4.82 15.41
CA ASP A 12 16.20 -3.92 14.46
C ASP A 12 15.14 -3.11 13.69
N VAL A 13 14.98 -1.84 14.05
CA VAL A 13 14.10 -0.92 13.32
C VAL A 13 14.76 -0.56 11.97
N TYR A 14 14.15 -0.99 10.87
CA TYR A 14 14.67 -0.78 9.52
C TYR A 14 13.83 0.19 8.66
N LYS A 15 12.61 0.53 9.09
CA LYS A 15 11.76 1.53 8.42
C LYS A 15 10.74 2.13 9.37
N ILE A 16 10.23 3.30 8.99
CA ILE A 16 8.99 3.87 9.54
C ILE A 16 7.97 4.02 8.43
N ARG A 17 6.69 4.00 8.80
CA ARG A 17 5.58 4.45 7.96
C ARG A 17 4.94 5.65 8.63
N VAL A 18 4.72 6.70 7.85
CA VAL A 18 3.99 7.86 8.31
C VAL A 18 2.78 8.04 7.41
N SER A 19 1.62 8.29 8.02
CA SER A 19 0.37 8.53 7.31
C SER A 19 -0.34 9.75 7.86
N CYS A 20 -1.07 10.44 6.99
CA CYS A 20 -1.96 11.52 7.36
C CYS A 20 -3.39 11.16 6.94
N ASP A 21 -4.36 11.43 7.81
CA ASP A 21 -5.76 11.21 7.49
C ASP A 21 -6.23 12.21 6.43
N ASP A 22 -7.15 11.74 5.57
CA ASP A 22 -7.81 12.56 4.57
C ASP A 22 -8.91 13.40 5.23
N VAL A 23 -8.51 14.54 5.80
CA VAL A 23 -9.43 15.45 6.50
C VAL A 23 -9.93 16.53 5.54
N PRO A 24 -11.26 16.74 5.41
CA PRO A 24 -11.81 17.79 4.55
C PRO A 24 -11.23 19.17 4.84
N GLY A 25 -10.76 19.87 3.81
CA GLY A 25 -10.16 21.20 3.92
C GLY A 25 -8.68 21.21 4.35
N PHE A 26 -8.10 20.06 4.66
CA PHE A 26 -6.67 19.94 4.94
C PHE A 26 -5.86 19.97 3.64
N GLN A 27 -4.92 20.90 3.53
CA GLN A 27 -4.14 21.11 2.30
C GLN A 27 -2.88 20.24 2.24
N GLY A 28 -2.54 19.55 3.33
CA GLY A 28 -1.40 18.65 3.42
C GLY A 28 -0.48 18.97 4.59
N TRP A 29 0.38 18.01 4.91
CA TRP A 29 1.36 18.10 5.99
C TRP A 29 2.77 17.96 5.43
N HIS A 30 3.68 18.84 5.84
CA HIS A 30 5.09 18.72 5.47
C HIS A 30 5.88 18.08 6.62
N LEU A 31 6.39 16.88 6.38
CA LEU A 31 7.33 16.22 7.28
C LEU A 31 8.74 16.67 6.90
N LYS A 32 9.38 17.42 7.80
CA LYS A 32 10.73 17.95 7.59
C LYS A 32 11.83 16.99 8.04
N SER A 33 11.60 16.28 9.13
CA SER A 33 12.55 15.32 9.70
C SER A 33 11.82 14.41 10.69
N PHE A 34 12.29 13.17 10.80
CA PHE A 34 11.88 12.24 11.82
C PHE A 34 13.12 11.65 12.49
N HIS A 35 13.14 11.66 13.81
CA HIS A 35 14.24 11.20 14.63
C HIS A 35 13.69 10.30 15.74
N LEU A 36 14.29 9.13 15.89
CA LEU A 36 13.93 8.16 16.92
C LEU A 36 15.13 7.95 17.82
N GLU A 37 14.93 8.11 19.13
CA GLU A 37 15.92 7.82 20.15
C GLU A 37 15.40 6.70 21.04
N GLU A 38 16.15 5.60 21.16
CA GLU A 38 15.87 4.58 22.16
C GLU A 38 16.31 5.08 23.54
N LEU A 39 15.36 5.30 24.45
CA LEU A 39 15.62 5.98 25.71
C LEU A 39 16.58 5.23 26.66
N GLN A 40 16.71 3.91 26.53
CA GLN A 40 17.58 3.09 27.37
C GLN A 40 19.03 3.08 26.87
N THR A 41 19.24 2.79 25.59
CA THR A 41 20.56 2.67 24.97
C THR A 41 21.12 4.00 24.48
N LYS A 42 20.26 5.02 24.33
CA LYS A 42 20.55 6.29 23.66
C LYS A 42 20.97 6.13 22.20
N GLN A 43 20.61 5.00 21.60
CA GLN A 43 20.79 4.81 20.17
C GLN A 43 19.80 5.69 19.40
N GLU A 44 20.34 6.40 18.42
CA GLU A 44 19.56 7.27 17.55
C GLU A 44 19.40 6.62 16.17
N LEU A 45 18.20 6.74 15.61
CA LEU A 45 17.87 6.37 14.24
C LEU A 45 17.29 7.57 13.50
N ASN A 46 17.85 7.82 12.33
CA ASN A 46 17.43 8.91 11.46
C ASN A 46 16.69 8.37 10.25
N PHE A 47 15.77 9.18 9.73
CA PHE A 47 14.99 8.87 8.55
C PHE A 47 14.94 10.11 7.66
N ASP A 48 15.35 9.95 6.40
CA ASP A 48 15.40 11.04 5.41
C ASP A 48 13.99 11.41 4.94
N CYS A 49 13.23 12.05 5.82
CA CYS A 49 11.84 12.43 5.61
C CYS A 49 11.76 13.91 5.30
N TYR A 50 11.89 14.30 4.03
CA TYR A 50 11.67 15.68 3.57
C TYR A 50 10.63 15.67 2.45
N CYS A 51 9.34 15.68 2.83
CA CYS A 51 8.28 15.57 1.85
C CYS A 51 6.93 16.08 2.35
N TRP A 52 6.06 16.35 1.37
CA TRP A 52 4.65 16.65 1.59
C TRP A 52 3.79 15.38 1.58
N PHE A 53 2.77 15.37 2.43
CA PHE A 53 1.66 14.42 2.45
C PHE A 53 0.42 15.20 2.04
N ALA A 54 0.04 15.14 0.77
CA ALA A 54 -1.03 15.98 0.25
C ALA A 54 -1.68 15.36 -1.00
N LEU A 55 -3.02 15.32 -1.02
CA LEU A 55 -3.78 14.83 -2.19
C LEU A 55 -3.81 15.81 -3.37
N ASN A 56 -3.50 17.08 -3.12
CA ASN A 56 -3.37 18.13 -4.15
C ASN A 56 -1.94 18.24 -4.70
N GLY A 57 -0.98 17.46 -4.16
CA GLY A 57 0.39 17.41 -4.62
C GLY A 57 0.56 16.59 -5.90
N GLU A 58 1.79 16.49 -6.39
CA GLU A 58 2.13 15.74 -7.60
C GLU A 58 1.96 14.23 -7.42
N ASP A 59 2.34 13.70 -6.26
CA ASP A 59 2.28 12.28 -5.91
C ASP A 59 0.91 11.83 -5.39
N LYS A 60 0.10 12.76 -4.87
CA LYS A 60 -1.23 12.52 -4.29
C LYS A 60 -1.22 11.43 -3.23
N GLU A 61 -0.17 11.39 -2.43
CA GLU A 61 0.05 10.32 -1.46
C GLU A 61 -0.01 10.83 -0.03
N LEU A 62 -0.78 10.12 0.80
CA LEU A 62 -0.96 10.41 2.22
C LEU A 62 -0.25 9.41 3.13
N VAL A 63 0.45 8.42 2.56
CA VAL A 63 1.17 7.38 3.31
C VAL A 63 2.56 7.23 2.69
N LYS A 64 3.62 7.36 3.46
CA LYS A 64 5.00 7.20 2.96
C LYS A 64 5.82 6.37 3.92
N GLU A 65 6.78 5.64 3.38
CA GLU A 65 7.72 4.83 4.15
C GLU A 65 9.14 5.34 3.95
N PHE A 66 9.89 5.37 5.04
CA PHE A 66 11.27 5.84 5.04
C PHE A 66 12.15 4.75 5.65
N PRO A 67 13.22 4.33 4.97
CA PRO A 67 14.16 3.37 5.54
C PRO A 67 14.95 4.05 6.67
N ALA A 68 15.32 3.27 7.69
CA ALA A 68 16.24 3.73 8.72
C ALA A 68 17.62 4.01 8.10
N VAL A 69 18.23 5.11 8.53
CA VAL A 69 19.57 5.54 8.11
C VAL A 69 20.54 5.27 9.23
N ASN A 70 21.45 4.33 8.99
CA ASN A 70 22.51 3.94 9.93
C ASN A 70 23.87 4.26 9.32
N GLU A 71 24.79 4.80 10.11
CA GLU A 71 26.16 5.05 9.67
C GLU A 71 26.84 3.75 9.24
N GLY A 72 27.42 3.75 8.03
CA GLY A 72 28.16 2.60 7.49
C GLY A 72 27.30 1.45 6.96
N GLN A 73 25.96 1.54 7.00
CA GLN A 73 25.06 0.54 6.43
C GLN A 73 24.32 1.09 5.21
N LYS A 74 24.05 0.21 4.24
CA LYS A 74 23.24 0.57 3.07
C LYS A 74 21.77 0.63 3.49
N THR A 75 21.13 1.76 3.23
CA THR A 75 19.69 1.93 3.44
C THR A 75 18.90 0.98 2.54
N LEU A 76 17.74 0.52 3.04
CA LEU A 76 16.85 -0.31 2.23
C LEU A 76 16.31 0.53 1.06
N PRO A 77 16.26 -0.01 -0.16
CA PRO A 77 15.71 0.71 -1.30
C PRO A 77 14.21 0.95 -1.12
N VAL A 78 13.74 2.10 -1.58
CA VAL A 78 12.33 2.43 -1.75
C VAL A 78 11.94 2.11 -3.18
N TYR A 79 10.90 1.29 -3.35
CA TYR A 79 10.42 0.84 -4.65
C TYR A 79 9.03 1.39 -4.94
N LYS A 80 8.72 1.57 -6.22
CA LYS A 80 7.36 1.81 -6.73
C LYS A 80 6.83 0.51 -7.29
N TYR A 81 6.25 -0.31 -6.42
CA TYR A 81 5.68 -1.59 -6.80
C TYR A 81 4.56 -1.37 -7.81
N LEU A 82 4.65 -2.05 -8.95
CA LEU A 82 3.59 -2.05 -9.96
C LEU A 82 2.56 -3.11 -9.54
N VAL A 83 1.42 -2.66 -9.04
CA VAL A 83 0.29 -3.50 -8.64
C VAL A 83 -0.73 -3.50 -9.78
N SER A 84 -1.01 -4.67 -10.34
CA SER A 84 -2.02 -4.86 -11.39
C SER A 84 -3.19 -5.68 -10.85
N VAL A 85 -4.39 -5.10 -10.92
CA VAL A 85 -5.65 -5.69 -10.47
C VAL A 85 -6.43 -6.19 -11.68
N HIS A 86 -6.67 -7.50 -11.76
CA HIS A 86 -7.33 -8.14 -12.91
C HIS A 86 -8.81 -8.39 -12.60
N ILE A 87 -9.70 -7.67 -13.28
CA ILE A 87 -11.14 -7.79 -13.08
C ILE A 87 -11.73 -8.93 -13.94
N GLY A 88 -12.71 -9.62 -13.34
CA GLY A 88 -13.56 -10.65 -13.93
C GLY A 88 -14.20 -10.26 -15.24
N ASP A 89 -14.55 -11.26 -16.06
CA ASP A 89 -15.46 -11.07 -17.19
C ASP A 89 -16.88 -11.61 -16.88
N CYS A 90 -17.26 -11.51 -15.61
CA CYS A 90 -18.62 -11.81 -15.16
C CYS A 90 -19.49 -10.55 -15.32
N TRP A 91 -20.80 -10.74 -15.48
CA TRP A 91 -21.73 -9.62 -15.47
C TRP A 91 -21.73 -8.94 -14.09
N GLY A 92 -21.56 -7.61 -14.06
CA GLY A 92 -21.44 -6.84 -12.81
C GLY A 92 -20.11 -7.01 -12.08
N ALA A 93 -19.05 -7.47 -12.75
CA ALA A 93 -17.73 -7.67 -12.15
C ALA A 93 -17.00 -6.36 -11.79
N GLU A 94 -17.41 -5.25 -12.41
CA GLU A 94 -16.90 -3.91 -12.17
C GLU A 94 -17.32 -3.36 -10.81
N THR A 95 -16.53 -2.44 -10.27
CA THR A 95 -16.90 -1.69 -9.06
C THR A 95 -16.63 -0.19 -9.22
N PHE A 96 -17.44 0.60 -8.53
CA PHE A 96 -17.23 2.04 -8.36
C PHE A 96 -16.82 2.41 -6.93
N ALA A 97 -16.73 1.40 -6.05
CA ALA A 97 -16.28 1.54 -4.68
C ALA A 97 -14.78 1.92 -4.62
N ASN A 98 -14.33 2.44 -3.48
CA ASN A 98 -12.92 2.75 -3.31
C ASN A 98 -12.15 1.48 -2.94
N VAL A 99 -11.31 1.01 -3.87
CA VAL A 99 -10.45 -0.16 -3.66
C VAL A 99 -9.15 0.24 -2.98
N TYR A 100 -8.69 -0.59 -2.06
CA TYR A 100 -7.43 -0.47 -1.35
C TYR A 100 -6.69 -1.81 -1.24
N ILE A 101 -5.38 -1.74 -1.02
CA ILE A 101 -4.52 -2.92 -0.91
C ILE A 101 -3.49 -2.76 0.22
N ASN A 102 -3.05 -3.86 0.80
CA ASN A 102 -1.87 -3.95 1.64
C ASN A 102 -0.99 -5.11 1.16
N LEU A 103 0.27 -4.83 0.84
CA LEU A 103 1.24 -5.82 0.42
C LEU A 103 2.05 -6.28 1.65
N TYR A 104 2.24 -7.59 1.80
CA TYR A 104 3.05 -8.16 2.88
C TYR A 104 4.21 -8.95 2.29
N GLY A 105 5.40 -8.71 2.83
CA GLY A 105 6.57 -9.52 2.55
C GLY A 105 7.38 -9.82 3.80
N ARG A 106 8.54 -10.45 3.61
CA ARG A 106 9.44 -10.82 4.72
C ARG A 106 9.96 -9.63 5.53
N ARG A 107 9.92 -8.41 4.97
CA ARG A 107 10.31 -7.15 5.64
C ARG A 107 9.10 -6.27 5.97
N GLY A 108 8.06 -6.89 6.52
CA GLY A 108 6.84 -6.21 6.96
C GLY A 108 5.86 -5.96 5.82
N ASP A 109 4.95 -5.00 6.03
CA ASP A 109 3.86 -4.68 5.11
C ASP A 109 3.94 -3.25 4.57
N THR A 110 3.02 -2.86 3.69
CA THR A 110 2.90 -1.48 3.15
C THR A 110 1.88 -0.63 3.89
N GLY A 111 1.06 -1.25 4.73
CA GLY A 111 -0.14 -0.66 5.26
C GLY A 111 -1.20 -0.57 4.17
N VAL A 112 -2.36 -0.04 4.53
CA VAL A 112 -3.44 0.16 3.58
C VAL A 112 -3.08 1.28 2.62
N ARG A 113 -3.15 0.98 1.32
CA ARG A 113 -2.88 1.88 0.20
C ARG A 113 -4.13 2.00 -0.65
N LYS A 114 -4.66 3.21 -0.79
CA LYS A 114 -5.82 3.46 -1.67
C LYS A 114 -5.37 3.42 -3.13
N LEU A 115 -6.09 2.69 -3.96
CA LEU A 115 -5.79 2.56 -5.39
C LEU A 115 -6.50 3.66 -6.21
N GLN A 116 -6.08 4.90 -5.99
CA GLN A 116 -6.76 6.10 -6.53
C GLN A 116 -6.30 6.52 -7.93
N THR A 117 -4.99 6.57 -8.17
CA THR A 117 -4.41 7.07 -9.41
C THR A 117 -3.91 5.91 -10.26
N SER A 118 -4.68 5.51 -11.27
CA SER A 118 -4.26 4.43 -12.16
C SER A 118 -3.39 4.93 -13.30
N LEU A 119 -2.57 4.03 -13.83
CA LEU A 119 -1.68 4.31 -14.96
C LEU A 119 -2.40 4.36 -16.31
N ALA A 120 -3.51 3.63 -16.47
CA ALA A 120 -4.27 3.62 -17.72
C ALA A 120 -5.16 4.87 -17.89
N GLY A 121 -5.49 5.54 -16.78
CA GLY A 121 -6.44 6.65 -16.74
C GLY A 121 -7.89 6.22 -16.99
N GLY A 122 -8.83 7.15 -16.86
CA GLY A 122 -10.25 6.89 -17.06
C GLY A 122 -10.92 6.19 -15.87
N ARG A 123 -11.95 5.38 -16.15
CA ARG A 123 -12.71 4.65 -15.12
C ARG A 123 -11.94 3.40 -14.71
N ARG A 124 -11.66 3.28 -13.41
CA ARG A 124 -10.93 2.17 -12.78
C ARG A 124 -11.83 0.94 -12.60
N PHE A 125 -11.21 -0.22 -12.43
CA PHE A 125 -11.87 -1.48 -12.03
C PHE A 125 -13.07 -1.88 -12.89
N GLN A 126 -12.94 -1.73 -14.22
CA GLN A 126 -13.99 -2.09 -15.16
C GLN A 126 -13.93 -3.59 -15.52
N ARG A 127 -15.09 -4.18 -15.84
CA ARG A 127 -15.22 -5.57 -16.27
C ARG A 127 -14.22 -5.92 -17.36
N ASN A 128 -13.56 -7.05 -17.19
CA ASN A 128 -12.56 -7.61 -18.10
C ASN A 128 -11.41 -6.65 -18.43
N LYS A 129 -11.06 -5.75 -17.51
CA LYS A 129 -9.89 -4.88 -17.59
C LYS A 129 -8.84 -5.26 -16.56
N VAL A 130 -7.62 -4.86 -16.84
CA VAL A 130 -6.50 -4.85 -15.90
C VAL A 130 -6.22 -3.40 -15.57
N GLU A 131 -6.18 -3.09 -14.28
CA GLU A 131 -5.88 -1.75 -13.81
C GLU A 131 -4.58 -1.74 -13.02
N SER A 132 -3.68 -0.83 -13.34
CA SER A 132 -2.33 -0.80 -12.77
C SER A 132 -2.07 0.46 -11.97
N PHE A 133 -1.41 0.29 -10.82
CA PHE A 133 -1.12 1.33 -9.84
C PHE A 133 0.34 1.24 -9.39
N LEU A 134 0.92 2.37 -9.00
CA LEU A 134 2.22 2.40 -8.34
C LEU A 134 1.99 2.57 -6.83
N VAL A 135 2.56 1.65 -6.06
CA VAL A 135 2.58 1.71 -4.60
C VAL A 135 4.01 1.92 -4.15
N GLU A 136 4.30 3.08 -3.55
CA GLU A 136 5.63 3.38 -3.02
C GLU A 136 5.80 2.79 -1.62
N ALA A 137 6.85 1.98 -1.43
CA ALA A 137 7.17 1.38 -0.13
C ALA A 137 8.65 0.99 -0.03
N VAL A 138 9.15 0.93 1.20
CA VAL A 138 10.48 0.36 1.48
C VAL A 138 10.47 -1.13 1.14
N SER A 139 11.58 -1.65 0.63
CA SER A 139 11.69 -3.03 0.14
C SER A 139 11.11 -4.09 1.10
N LEU A 140 10.11 -4.81 0.63
CA LEU A 140 9.41 -5.90 1.33
C LEU A 140 10.13 -7.24 1.17
N SER A 141 11.24 -7.26 0.41
CA SER A 141 11.99 -8.45 0.02
C SER A 141 11.20 -9.40 -0.87
N HIS A 142 10.58 -10.41 -0.27
CA HIS A 142 9.81 -11.41 -0.95
C HIS A 142 8.39 -11.27 -0.47
N LEU A 143 7.49 -10.91 -1.39
CA LEU A 143 6.07 -10.83 -1.10
C LEU A 143 5.53 -12.23 -0.80
N GLN A 144 4.62 -12.30 0.17
CA GLN A 144 4.04 -13.55 0.64
C GLN A 144 2.52 -13.52 0.49
N LYS A 145 1.90 -12.36 0.70
CA LYS A 145 0.46 -12.17 0.58
C LYS A 145 0.09 -10.73 0.23
N VAL A 146 -1.12 -10.58 -0.25
CA VAL A 146 -1.80 -9.28 -0.38
C VAL A 146 -3.13 -9.33 0.35
N VAL A 147 -3.53 -8.21 0.94
CA VAL A 147 -4.90 -7.99 1.41
C VAL A 147 -5.50 -6.92 0.53
N ILE A 148 -6.53 -7.25 -0.24
CA ILE A 148 -7.22 -6.31 -1.14
C ILE A 148 -8.69 -6.25 -0.76
N GLY A 149 -9.27 -5.07 -0.82
CA GLY A 149 -10.69 -4.90 -0.54
C GLY A 149 -11.24 -3.58 -1.03
N HIS A 150 -12.53 -3.37 -0.76
CA HIS A 150 -13.23 -2.12 -1.05
C HIS A 150 -14.12 -1.70 0.12
N ASP A 151 -14.54 -0.44 0.12
CA ASP A 151 -15.35 0.17 1.19
C ASP A 151 -16.86 -0.11 1.08
N GLY A 152 -17.29 -0.81 0.03
CA GLY A 152 -18.70 -1.14 -0.20
C GLY A 152 -19.55 0.06 -0.62
N GLU A 153 -18.96 1.21 -0.94
CA GLU A 153 -19.73 2.38 -1.36
C GLU A 153 -20.34 2.19 -2.75
N GLY A 154 -21.63 2.55 -2.88
CA GLY A 154 -22.37 2.50 -4.14
C GLY A 154 -23.28 1.27 -4.29
N TYR A 155 -24.24 1.35 -5.21
CA TYR A 155 -25.14 0.24 -5.52
C TYR A 155 -24.40 -0.84 -6.30
N GLY A 156 -24.49 -2.10 -5.84
CA GLY A 156 -23.78 -3.21 -6.48
C GLY A 156 -22.27 -3.07 -6.38
N ALA A 157 -21.76 -2.68 -5.21
CA ALA A 157 -20.34 -2.40 -4.97
C ALA A 157 -19.41 -3.61 -5.11
N GLY A 158 -19.96 -4.82 -5.26
CA GLY A 158 -19.21 -6.05 -5.44
C GLY A 158 -18.21 -5.97 -6.59
N MET A 159 -17.11 -6.69 -6.44
CA MET A 159 -16.05 -6.76 -7.45
C MET A 159 -15.66 -8.21 -7.68
N TYR A 160 -15.71 -8.69 -8.92
CA TYR A 160 -15.14 -10.00 -9.23
C TYR A 160 -13.66 -9.85 -9.54
N LEU A 161 -12.82 -10.37 -8.66
CA LEU A 161 -11.37 -10.29 -8.79
C LEU A 161 -10.83 -11.63 -9.31
N LYS A 162 -10.17 -11.61 -10.47
CA LYS A 162 -9.45 -12.78 -11.01
C LYS A 162 -8.17 -13.01 -10.21
N MET A 163 -7.32 -11.98 -10.15
CA MET A 163 -6.03 -12.02 -9.46
C MET A 163 -5.47 -10.62 -9.26
N VAL A 164 -4.46 -10.51 -8.42
CA VAL A 164 -3.55 -9.37 -8.36
C VAL A 164 -2.17 -9.84 -8.80
N THR A 165 -1.46 -9.06 -9.60
CA THR A 165 -0.02 -9.25 -9.81
C THR A 165 0.75 -8.07 -9.27
N VAL A 166 1.97 -8.32 -8.81
CA VAL A 166 2.84 -7.30 -8.26
C VAL A 166 4.24 -7.47 -8.82
N LYS A 167 4.83 -6.38 -9.28
CA LYS A 167 6.26 -6.30 -9.63
C LYS A 167 6.96 -5.30 -8.72
N GLU A 168 8.24 -5.53 -8.45
CA GLU A 168 9.04 -4.62 -7.60
C GLU A 168 9.18 -3.22 -8.23
N SER A 169 9.20 -3.16 -9.55
CA SER A 169 9.15 -1.92 -10.34
C SER A 169 8.51 -2.19 -11.71
N GLN A 170 8.22 -1.14 -12.47
CA GLN A 170 7.68 -1.28 -13.83
C GLN A 170 8.62 -2.04 -14.78
N ASP A 171 9.92 -1.88 -14.58
CA ASP A 171 10.97 -2.51 -15.39
C ASP A 171 11.38 -3.90 -14.87
N SER A 172 10.75 -4.40 -13.80
CA SER A 172 11.10 -5.70 -13.24
C SER A 172 10.53 -6.84 -14.08
N ASP A 173 11.39 -7.83 -14.34
CA ASP A 173 10.98 -9.10 -14.96
C ASP A 173 10.32 -10.05 -13.94
N LYS A 174 10.54 -9.80 -12.64
CA LYS A 174 9.99 -10.63 -11.58
C LYS A 174 8.60 -10.15 -11.19
N GLU A 175 7.66 -11.08 -11.22
CA GLU A 175 6.27 -10.85 -10.86
C GLU A 175 5.83 -11.87 -9.80
N TRP A 176 5.08 -11.39 -8.81
CA TRP A 176 4.34 -12.22 -7.87
C TRP A 176 2.88 -12.25 -8.29
N VAL A 177 2.26 -13.43 -8.23
CA VAL A 177 0.86 -13.63 -8.65
C VAL A 177 0.03 -14.07 -7.44
N PHE A 178 -1.08 -13.38 -7.23
CA PHE A 178 -2.02 -13.58 -6.12
C PHE A 178 -3.40 -13.95 -6.71
N PRO A 179 -3.65 -15.23 -6.97
CA PRO A 179 -4.90 -15.71 -7.57
C PRO A 179 -6.09 -15.67 -6.61
N LEU A 180 -7.28 -15.30 -7.09
CA LEU A 180 -8.52 -15.38 -6.30
C LEU A 180 -9.70 -16.01 -7.05
N TRP A 181 -10.06 -15.48 -8.23
CA TRP A 181 -11.24 -15.84 -9.02
C TRP A 181 -12.53 -15.92 -8.20
N ASN A 182 -12.82 -14.89 -7.41
CA ASN A 182 -14.01 -14.84 -6.58
C ASN A 182 -14.57 -13.42 -6.46
N TRP A 183 -15.79 -13.32 -5.96
CA TRP A 183 -16.42 -12.05 -5.61
C TRP A 183 -15.91 -11.55 -4.26
N LEU A 184 -15.50 -10.29 -4.24
CA LEU A 184 -15.45 -9.45 -3.06
C LEU A 184 -16.78 -8.70 -3.02
N ASP A 185 -17.73 -9.20 -2.25
CA ASP A 185 -19.10 -8.70 -2.17
C ASP A 185 -19.74 -9.22 -0.88
N THR A 186 -20.69 -8.47 -0.29
CA THR A 186 -21.33 -8.86 0.98
C THR A 186 -22.37 -9.97 0.83
N HIS A 187 -22.77 -10.31 -0.40
CA HIS A 187 -23.84 -11.26 -0.71
C HIS A 187 -23.43 -12.33 -1.73
N LEU A 188 -22.28 -12.18 -2.40
CA LEU A 188 -21.75 -13.12 -3.38
C LEU A 188 -20.35 -13.62 -2.98
N GLY A 189 -19.99 -14.80 -3.50
CA GLY A 189 -18.65 -15.36 -3.35
C GLY A 189 -18.26 -15.59 -1.90
N LEU A 190 -17.26 -14.84 -1.42
CA LEU A 190 -16.76 -14.95 -0.04
C LEU A 190 -17.71 -14.34 1.01
N CYS A 191 -18.71 -13.55 0.59
CA CYS A 191 -19.53 -12.73 1.48
C CYS A 191 -18.70 -11.72 2.31
N GLU A 192 -17.54 -11.31 1.78
CA GLU A 192 -16.63 -10.33 2.36
C GLU A 192 -16.18 -9.35 1.27
N THR A 193 -15.99 -8.07 1.64
CA THR A 193 -15.47 -7.03 0.72
C THR A 193 -13.95 -6.93 0.74
N VAL A 194 -13.29 -7.75 1.56
CA VAL A 194 -11.84 -7.78 1.78
C VAL A 194 -11.39 -9.23 1.75
N CYS A 195 -10.25 -9.51 1.13
CA CYS A 195 -9.70 -10.85 1.09
C CYS A 195 -8.17 -10.83 1.24
N GLU A 196 -7.66 -11.79 2.01
CA GLU A 196 -6.24 -12.13 2.09
C GLU A 196 -5.91 -13.21 1.06
N ILE A 197 -4.90 -12.97 0.23
CA ILE A 197 -4.50 -13.85 -0.87
C ILE A 197 -3.00 -14.14 -0.77
N GLY A 198 -2.63 -15.42 -0.72
CA GLY A 198 -1.22 -15.86 -0.75
C GLY A 198 -0.64 -15.85 -2.17
N THR A 199 0.69 -15.61 -2.29
CA THR A 199 1.40 -15.75 -3.58
C THR A 199 1.50 -17.22 -3.97
N VAL A 200 1.47 -17.49 -5.28
CA VAL A 200 1.86 -18.78 -5.87
C VAL A 200 3.28 -18.73 -6.43
#